data_AF-A0AAU9JHW5-F1
#
_entry.id   AF-A0AAU9JHW5-F1
#
_cell.length_a   1.000
_cell.length_b   1.000
_cell.length_c   1.000
_cell.angle_alpha   90.00
_cell.angle_beta   90.00
_cell.angle_gamma   90.00
#
_symmetry.space_group_name_H-M   'P 1'
#
loop_
_entity.id
_entity.type
_entity.pdbx_description
1 polymer ?
#
loop_
_entity_poly.entity_id
_entity_poly.type
_entity_poly.pdbx_seq_one_letter_code
_entity_poly.pdbx_strand_id
1 'polypeptide(L)'
;MLIFYLAGNTNFSNAKIEEKLKVEDYEFSLYRVICYYDSGNNGHYTAYTKDGNVWRLYNDSSVSDKNYDAGNSYLFFYLLNKART
;
A
#
# COMPACT_ATOMS: atom_id res chain seq x y z
N MET A 1 5.20 -13.78 -1.94
CA MET A 1 5.05 -12.32 -1.75
C MET A 1 4.97 -11.71 -3.14
N LEU A 2 3.85 -11.10 -3.50
CA LEU A 2 3.69 -10.41 -4.78
C LEU A 2 3.92 -8.92 -4.52
N ILE A 3 4.91 -8.33 -5.19
CA ILE A 3 5.24 -6.91 -5.09
C ILE A 3 4.80 -6.27 -6.40
N PHE A 4 3.84 -5.35 -6.34
CA PHE A 4 3.55 -4.47 -7.46
C PHE A 4 4.36 -3.19 -7.27
N TYR A 5 5.29 -2.97 -8.20
CA TYR A 5 6.02 -1.70 -8.31
C TYR A 5 5.26 -0.82 -9.32
N LEU A 6 4.77 0.33 -8.86
CA LEU A 6 4.22 1.34 -9.75
C LEU A 6 5.26 2.45 -9.87
N ALA A 7 5.96 2.46 -11.00
CA ALA A 7 6.94 3.48 -11.34
C ALA A 7 6.25 4.86 -11.38
N GLY A 8 6.93 5.84 -10.78
CA GLY A 8 6.41 7.17 -10.53
C GLY A 8 5.90 7.88 -11.78
N ASN A 9 4.71 8.43 -11.64
CA ASN A 9 4.40 9.76 -12.14
C ASN A 9 3.25 10.29 -11.28
N THR A 10 3.32 11.56 -10.92
CA THR A 10 2.53 12.27 -9.91
C THR A 10 1.02 12.41 -10.20
N ASN A 11 0.44 11.54 -11.03
CA ASN A 11 -0.96 11.60 -11.45
C ASN A 11 -1.64 10.23 -11.35
N PHE A 12 -1.85 9.75 -10.12
CA PHE A 12 -2.68 8.58 -9.84
C PHE A 12 -3.96 8.94 -9.08
N SER A 13 -4.55 10.11 -9.38
CA SER A 13 -5.85 10.52 -8.79
C SER A 13 -6.98 9.48 -9.01
N ASN A 14 -6.78 8.50 -9.90
CA ASN A 14 -7.81 7.54 -10.32
C ASN A 14 -7.43 6.06 -10.18
N ALA A 15 -6.24 5.71 -9.67
CA ALA A 15 -5.90 4.30 -9.47
C ALA A 15 -6.62 3.76 -8.23
N LYS A 16 -7.71 3.02 -8.44
CA LYS A 16 -8.45 2.38 -7.35
C LYS A 16 -7.65 1.18 -6.85
N ILE A 17 -6.96 1.37 -5.73
CA ILE A 17 -6.24 0.28 -5.05
C ILE A 17 -7.25 -0.53 -4.25
N GLU A 18 -7.40 -1.81 -4.59
CA GLU A 18 -8.33 -2.71 -3.91
C GLU A 18 -7.63 -3.44 -2.75
N GLU A 19 -8.26 -3.51 -1.57
CA GLU A 19 -7.68 -4.26 -0.43
C GLU A 19 -7.61 -5.77 -0.68
N LYS A 20 -8.42 -6.29 -1.62
CA LYS A 20 -8.39 -7.68 -2.06
C LYS A 20 -8.19 -7.71 -3.56
N LEU A 21 -7.19 -8.46 -4.00
CA LEU A 21 -6.90 -8.63 -5.41
C LEU A 21 -7.14 -10.10 -5.78
N LYS A 22 -7.80 -10.32 -6.91
CA LYS A 22 -7.91 -11.65 -7.51
C LYS A 22 -7.16 -11.64 -8.84
N VAL A 23 -6.19 -12.53 -8.98
CA VAL A 23 -5.44 -12.76 -10.22
C VAL A 23 -5.56 -14.23 -10.53
N GLU A 24 -6.29 -14.56 -11.60
CA GLU A 24 -6.61 -15.95 -11.97
C GLU A 24 -7.23 -16.70 -10.78
N ASP A 25 -6.59 -17.79 -10.34
CA ASP A 25 -7.00 -18.66 -9.24
C ASP A 25 -6.36 -18.30 -7.89
N TYR A 26 -5.69 -17.15 -7.83
CA TYR A 26 -5.01 -16.65 -6.64
C TYR A 26 -5.76 -15.46 -6.04
N GLU A 27 -5.95 -15.51 -4.72
CA GLU A 27 -6.53 -14.42 -3.95
C GLU A 27 -5.49 -13.81 -3.03
N PHE A 28 -5.39 -12.49 -3.05
CA PHE A 28 -4.43 -11.74 -2.26
C PHE A 28 -5.10 -10.65 -1.42
N SER A 29 -4.53 -10.37 -0.25
CA SER A 29 -4.91 -9.24 0.61
C SER A 29 -3.79 -8.23 0.68
N LEU A 30 -4.13 -6.95 0.51
CA LEU A 30 -3.22 -5.84 0.76
C LEU A 30 -2.91 -5.79 2.27
N TYR A 31 -1.63 -5.73 2.61
CA TYR A 31 -1.21 -5.67 4.02
C TYR A 31 -0.16 -4.60 4.32
N ARG A 32 0.55 -4.10 3.31
CA ARG A 32 1.43 -2.92 3.46
C ARG A 32 1.38 -2.04 2.22
N VAL A 33 1.54 -0.75 2.47
CA VAL A 33 1.64 0.29 1.44
C VAL A 33 2.75 1.24 1.82
N ILE A 34 3.65 1.52 0.89
CA ILE A 34 4.62 2.62 1.03
C ILE A 34 4.04 3.82 0.32
N CYS A 35 3.97 4.95 1.03
CA CYS A 35 3.53 6.21 0.48
C CYS A 35 4.73 7.11 0.23
N TYR A 36 4.67 7.88 -0.86
CA TYR A 36 5.65 8.90 -1.20
C TYR A 36 4.97 10.26 -1.22
N TYR A 37 5.52 11.20 -0.47
CA TYR A 37 5.09 12.59 -0.44
C TYR A 37 6.15 13.44 -1.12
N ASP A 38 5.75 14.11 -2.20
CA ASP A 38 6.60 15.08 -2.87
C ASP A 38 6.42 16.46 -2.22
N SER A 39 7.52 17.07 -1.79
CA SER A 39 7.57 18.48 -1.37
C SER A 39 8.66 19.23 -2.16
N GLY A 40 8.52 19.23 -3.49
CA GLY A 40 9.41 19.96 -4.39
C GLY A 40 10.68 19.15 -4.70
N ASN A 41 11.82 19.53 -4.10
CA ASN A 41 13.09 18.79 -4.25
C ASN A 41 13.37 17.82 -3.10
N ASN A 42 12.44 17.70 -2.15
CA ASN A 42 12.59 16.82 -0.99
C ASN A 42 11.40 15.87 -0.93
N GLY A 43 11.70 14.59 -1.10
CA GLY A 43 10.73 13.52 -0.99
C GLY A 43 10.72 12.94 0.42
N HIS A 44 9.54 12.49 0.88
CA HIS A 44 9.39 11.79 2.15
C HIS A 44 8.63 10.49 1.98
N TYR A 45 9.08 9.43 2.64
CA TYR A 45 8.43 8.12 2.61
C TYR A 45 7.80 7.78 3.95
N THR A 46 6.58 7.25 3.90
CA THR A 46 5.93 6.64 5.07
C THR A 46 5.37 5.27 4.72
N ALA A 47 4.96 4.49 5.72
CA ALA A 47 4.37 3.17 5.49
C ALA A 47 3.06 3.00 6.24
N TYR A 48 2.02 2.54 5.54
CA TYR A 48 0.86 1.93 6.17
C TYR A 48 1.09 0.43 6.28
N THR A 49 0.87 -0.14 7.47
CA THR A 49 0.86 -1.59 7.70
C THR A 49 -0.45 -2.00 8.35
N LYS A 50 -1.04 -3.09 7.83
CA LYS A 50 -2.25 -3.71 8.36
C LYS A 50 -1.88 -4.84 9.31
N ASP A 51 -2.44 -4.79 10.51
CA ASP A 51 -2.36 -5.84 11.52
C ASP A 51 -3.80 -6.23 11.89
N GLY A 52 -4.23 -7.41 11.42
CA GLY A 52 -5.64 -7.81 11.44
C GLY A 52 -6.51 -6.83 10.64
N ASN A 53 -7.40 -6.11 11.34
CA ASN A 53 -8.28 -5.08 10.74
C ASN A 53 -7.83 -3.64 11.04
N VAL A 54 -6.68 -3.46 11.70
CA VAL A 54 -6.19 -2.14 12.10
C VAL A 54 -5.05 -1.72 11.17
N TRP A 55 -5.16 -0.51 10.63
CA TRP A 55 -4.09 0.13 9.88
C TRP A 55 -3.28 1.04 10.81
N ARG A 56 -1.95 0.93 10.71
CA ARG A 56 -1.00 1.80 11.39
C ARG A 56 -0.15 2.54 10.37
N LEU A 57 0.00 3.84 10.57
CA LEU A 57 0.92 4.68 9.83
C LEU A 57 2.24 4.78 10.60
N TYR A 58 3.33 4.45 9.91
CA TYR A 58 4.71 4.60 10.35
C TYR A 58 5.33 5.77 9.60
N ASN A 59 5.73 6.79 10.36
CA ASN A 59 6.34 8.00 9.85
C ASN A 59 7.60 8.29 10.70
N ASP A 60 8.76 7.85 10.20
CA ASP A 60 10.03 7.84 10.92
C ASP A 60 9.90 7.17 12.31
N SER A 61 10.12 7.93 13.38
CA SER A 61 10.01 7.47 14.77
C SER A 61 8.57 7.44 15.29
N SER A 62 7.61 7.97 14.53
CA SER A 62 6.21 8.10 14.94
C SER A 62 5.36 6.95 14.40
N VAL A 63 4.47 6.43 15.25
CA VAL A 63 3.48 5.41 14.88
C VAL A 63 2.10 5.86 15.35
N SER A 64 1.10 5.77 14.48
CA SER A 64 -0.28 6.13 14.80
C SER A 64 -1.29 5.19 14.16
N ASP A 65 -2.35 4.85 14.88
CA ASP A 65 -3.52 4.16 14.31
C ASP A 65 -4.26 5.13 13.37
N LYS A 66 -4.32 4.80 12.08
CA LYS A 66 -4.90 5.67 11.06
C LYS A 66 -5.50 4.83 9.96
N ASN A 67 -6.71 5.21 9.51
CA ASN A 67 -7.29 4.62 8.32
C ASN A 67 -6.36 4.81 7.13
N TYR A 68 -6.18 3.75 6.34
CA TYR A 68 -5.40 3.81 5.12
C TYR A 68 -6.02 4.81 4.14
N ASP A 69 -5.19 5.73 3.64
CA ASP A 69 -5.51 6.68 2.57
C ASP A 69 -4.60 6.39 1.38
N ALA A 70 -5.22 6.09 0.23
CA ALA A 70 -4.54 5.69 -0.98
C ALA A 70 -3.87 6.83 -1.75
N GLY A 71 -4.13 8.10 -1.39
CA GLY A 71 -3.78 9.26 -2.21
C GLY A 71 -2.29 9.43 -2.53
N ASN A 72 -1.40 8.95 -1.65
CA ASN A 72 0.06 9.06 -1.82
C ASN A 72 0.75 7.70 -1.98
N SER A 73 -0.02 6.65 -2.25
CA SER A 73 0.50 5.29 -2.32
C SER A 73 1.43 5.09 -3.52
N TYR A 74 2.57 4.45 -3.28
CA TYR A 74 3.65 4.26 -4.23
C TYR A 74 3.98 2.77 -4.44
N LEU A 75 4.16 2.01 -3.36
CA LEU A 75 4.40 0.56 -3.41
C LEU A 75 3.33 -0.20 -2.66
N PHE A 76 2.94 -1.36 -3.20
CA PHE A 76 1.89 -2.21 -2.62
C PHE A 76 2.42 -3.61 -2.37
N PHE A 77 2.16 -4.11 -1.18
CA PHE A 77 2.52 -5.45 -0.77
C PHE A 77 1.26 -6.24 -0.50
N TYR A 78 1.11 -7.33 -1.25
CA TYR A 78 -0.01 -8.25 -1.15
C TYR A 78 0.46 -9.60 -0.59
N LEU A 79 -0.28 -10.10 0.39
CA LEU A 79 -0.15 -11.46 0.92
C LEU A 79 -1.07 -12.39 0.15
N LEU A 80 -0.56 -13.55 -0.26
CA LEU A 80 -1.38 -14.61 -0.83
C LEU A 80 -2.23 -15.21 0.31
N ASN A 81 -3.55 -15.18 0.16
CA ASN A 81 -4.46 -15.80 1.13
C ASN A 81 -4.78 -17.25 0.76
N LYS A 82 -4.93 -17.52 -0.55
CA LYS A 82 -5.34 -18.83 -1.06
C LYS A 82 -4.85 -19.02 -2.49
N ALA A 83 -4.18 -20.14 -2.74
CA ALA A 83 -4.06 -20.72 -4.06
C ALA A 83 -5.16 -21.79 -4.17
N ARG A 84 -5.98 -21.77 -5.21
CA ARG A 84 -6.98 -22.83 -5.41
C ARG A 84 -6.29 -24.00 -6.12
N THR A 85 -6.07 -25.09 -5.39
CA THR A 85 -5.70 -26.42 -5.92
C THR A 85 -6.83 -27.00 -6.75
#